data_AF-A0AAW4UAF8-F1
#
_entry.id   AF-A0AAW4UAF8-F1
#
_cell.length_a   1.000
_cell.length_b   1.000
_cell.length_c   1.000
_cell.angle_alpha   90.00
_cell.angle_beta   90.00
_cell.angle_gamma   90.00
#
_symmetry.space_group_name_H-M   'P 1'
#
loop_
_entity.id
_entity.type
_entity.pdbx_description
1 polymer ?
#
loop_
_entity_poly.entity_id
_entity_poly.type
_entity_poly.pdbx_seq_one_letter_code
_entity_poly.pdbx_strand_id
1 'polypeptide(L)' 'MSFGEKMRVMMKRRGVSVQDVANRLGVSRQNVNQRLNADKFTLEDMEKYAAAIGCGIEIEITEPPEGGADPHIK' A
#
# COMPACT_ATOMS: atom_id res chain seq x y z
N MET A 1 7.47 6.74 3.57
CA MET A 1 6.61 6.45 2.39
C MET A 1 5.67 5.32 2.77
N SER A 2 4.37 5.56 2.70
CA SER A 2 3.36 4.54 3.02
C SER A 2 3.16 3.55 1.86
N PHE A 3 2.39 2.48 2.08
CA PHE A 3 2.17 1.44 1.09
C PHE A 3 1.48 1.96 -0.18
N GLY A 4 0.38 2.71 -0.07
CA GLY A 4 -0.33 3.24 -1.23
C GLY A 4 0.51 4.24 -2.03
N GLU A 5 1.42 4.95 -1.35
CA GLU A 5 2.40 5.83 -2.00
C GLU A 5 3.46 5.03 -2.76
N LYS A 6 4.01 3.95 -2.16
CA LYS A 6 4.88 2.99 -2.87
C LYS A 6 4.16 2.41 -4.09
N MET A 7 2.88 2.05 -3.93
CA MET A 7 2.06 1.44 -4.97
C MET A 7 1.93 2.36 -6.18
N ARG A 8 1.60 3.64 -5.97
CA ARG A 8 1.52 4.65 -7.04
C ARG A 8 2.84 4.81 -7.80
N VAL A 9 3.95 4.84 -7.07
CA VAL A 9 5.29 4.93 -7.68
C VAL A 9 5.57 3.70 -8.55
N MET A 10 5.27 2.50 -8.05
CA MET A 10 5.50 1.26 -8.79
C MET A 10 4.57 1.11 -10.00
N MET A 11 3.30 1.51 -9.87
CA MET A 11 2.36 1.58 -11.00
C MET A 11 2.91 2.47 -12.12
N LYS A 12 3.37 3.68 -11.79
CA LYS A 12 3.96 4.60 -12.78
C LYS A 12 5.21 4.04 -13.43
N ARG A 13 6.11 3.41 -12.66
CA ARG A 13 7.34 2.78 -13.17
C ARG A 13 7.05 1.63 -14.14
N ARG A 14 5.97 0.89 -13.91
CA ARG A 14 5.57 -0.26 -14.74
C ARG A 14 4.58 0.08 -15.86
N GLY A 15 4.17 1.34 -15.98
CA GLY A 15 3.15 1.75 -16.95
C GLY A 15 1.77 1.12 -16.69
N VAL A 16 1.48 0.73 -15.45
CA VAL A 16 0.19 0.13 -15.07
C VAL A 16 -0.76 1.23 -14.60
N SER A 17 -1.92 1.38 -15.27
CA SER A 17 -2.90 2.39 -14.88
C SER A 17 -3.79 1.93 -13.72
N VAL A 18 -4.52 2.87 -13.10
CA VAL A 18 -5.55 2.54 -12.10
C VAL A 18 -6.64 1.64 -12.72
N GLN A 19 -6.94 1.81 -14.00
CA GLN A 19 -7.91 0.96 -14.70
C GLN A 19 -7.38 -0.46 -14.88
N ASP A 20 -6.09 -0.63 -15.18
CA ASP A 20 -5.47 -1.96 -15.27
C ASP A 20 -5.52 -2.70 -13.93
N VAL A 21 -5.20 -2.00 -12.83
CA VAL A 21 -5.30 -2.59 -11.48
C VAL A 21 -6.74 -2.96 -11.17
N ALA A 22 -7.70 -2.08 -11.49
CA ALA A 22 -9.13 -2.35 -11.29
C ALA A 22 -9.59 -3.61 -12.06
N ASN A 23 -9.19 -3.73 -13.33
CA ASN A 23 -9.49 -4.89 -14.17
C ASN A 23 -8.87 -6.18 -13.62
N ARG A 24 -7.60 -6.13 -13.17
CA ARG A 24 -6.89 -7.29 -12.61
C ARG A 24 -7.45 -7.74 -11.26
N LEU A 25 -7.96 -6.80 -10.46
CA LEU A 25 -8.59 -7.08 -9.17
C LEU A 25 -10.09 -7.38 -9.27
N GLY A 26 -10.72 -7.21 -10.44
CA GLY A 26 -12.15 -7.40 -10.62
C GLY A 26 -13.01 -6.37 -9.86
N VAL A 27 -12.50 -5.16 -9.66
CA VAL A 27 -13.18 -4.09 -8.90
C VAL A 27 -13.33 -2.83 -9.74
N SER A 28 -14.12 -1.87 -9.26
CA SER A 28 -14.26 -0.57 -9.94
C SER A 28 -13.01 0.30 -9.79
N ARG A 29 -12.73 1.14 -10.80
CA ARG A 29 -11.66 2.15 -10.75
C ARG A 29 -11.79 3.07 -9.53
N GLN A 30 -13.02 3.43 -9.17
CA GLN A 30 -13.29 4.26 -7.99
C GLN A 30 -12.91 3.55 -6.69
N ASN A 31 -13.13 2.23 -6.59
CA ASN A 31 -12.68 1.44 -5.44
C ASN A 31 -11.15 1.46 -5.29
N VAL A 32 -10.42 1.29 -6.40
CA VAL A 32 -8.94 1.37 -6.39
C VAL A 32 -8.45 2.75 -5.94
N ASN A 33 -9.03 3.83 -6.48
CA ASN A 33 -8.67 5.20 -6.07
C ASN A 33 -8.99 5.46 -4.60
N GLN A 34 -10.17 5.04 -4.11
CA GLN A 34 -10.53 5.17 -2.70
C GLN A 34 -9.55 4.40 -1.81
N ARG A 35 -9.18 3.18 -2.18
CA ARG A 35 -8.23 2.37 -1.39
C ARG A 35 -6.84 3.01 -1.35
N LEU A 36 -6.32 3.45 -2.49
CA LEU A 36 -5.02 4.14 -2.57
C LEU A 36 -5.01 5.49 -1.83
N ASN A 37 -6.15 6.20 -1.75
CA ASN A 37 -6.28 7.45 -0.99
C ASN A 37 -6.46 7.21 0.51
N ALA A 38 -7.24 6.20 0.90
CA ALA A 38 -7.46 5.86 2.30
C ALA A 38 -6.20 5.29 2.95
N ASP A 39 -5.33 4.65 2.16
CA ASP A 39 -4.06 4.08 2.58
C ASP A 39 -4.18 3.03 3.70
N LYS A 40 -5.38 2.48 3.86
CA LYS A 40 -5.70 1.40 4.79
C LYS A 40 -5.73 0.09 4.00
N PHE A 41 -4.58 -0.59 4.00
CA PHE A 41 -4.41 -1.89 3.37
C PHE A 41 -4.23 -2.96 4.45
N THR A 42 -5.01 -4.03 4.37
CA THR A 42 -4.69 -5.28 5.07
C THR A 42 -3.50 -5.95 4.38
N LEU A 43 -2.85 -6.92 5.04
CA LEU A 43 -1.78 -7.68 4.39
C LEU A 43 -2.26 -8.34 3.08
N GLU A 44 -3.47 -8.92 3.12
CA GLU A 44 -4.10 -9.52 1.95
C GLU A 44 -4.32 -8.48 0.83
N ASP A 45 -4.76 -7.27 1.16
CA ASP A 45 -4.86 -6.19 0.16
C ASP A 45 -3.48 -5.86 -0.41
N MET A 46 -2.44 -5.79 0.43
CA MET A 46 -1.09 -5.48 -0.05
C MET A 46 -0.59 -6.51 -1.05
N GLU A 47 -0.76 -7.80 -0.75
CA GLU A 47 -0.41 -8.91 -1.64
C GLU A 47 -1.19 -8.83 -2.94
N LYS A 48 -2.52 -8.67 -2.89
CA LYS A 48 -3.38 -8.59 -4.07
C LYS A 48 -2.99 -7.42 -4.98
N TYR A 49 -2.75 -6.24 -4.42
CA TYR A 49 -2.41 -5.05 -5.20
C TYR A 49 -0.99 -5.14 -5.78
N ALA A 50 -0.03 -5.67 -5.02
CA ALA A 50 1.32 -5.91 -5.51
C ALA A 50 1.32 -6.94 -6.65
N ALA A 51 0.63 -8.07 -6.48
CA ALA A 51 0.47 -9.08 -7.52
C ALA A 51 -0.22 -8.51 -8.77
N ALA A 52 -1.24 -7.66 -8.59
CA ALA A 52 -1.91 -6.98 -9.70
C ALA A 52 -0.97 -6.10 -10.52
N ILE A 53 0.13 -5.59 -9.96
CA ILE A 53 1.15 -4.86 -10.73
C ILE A 53 2.38 -5.72 -11.10
N GLY A 54 2.37 -7.02 -10.76
CA GLY A 54 3.47 -7.96 -10.98
C GLY A 54 4.66 -7.78 -10.03
N CYS A 55 4.40 -7.26 -8.83
CA CYS A 55 5.37 -7.11 -7.74
C CYS A 55 5.09 -8.11 -6.61
N GLY A 56 6.12 -8.44 -5.84
CA GLY A 56 5.97 -9.02 -4.51
C GLY A 56 5.95 -7.95 -3.42
N ILE A 57 5.60 -8.35 -2.20
CA ILE A 57 5.78 -7.54 -0.99
C ILE A 57 6.89 -8.16 -0.13
N GLU A 58 7.62 -7.32 0.58
CA GLU A 58 8.56 -7.72 1.62
C GLU A 58 8.04 -7.16 2.94
N ILE A 59 7.94 -8.02 3.95
CA ILE A 59 7.45 -7.67 5.28
C ILE A 59 8.64 -7.71 6.22
N GLU A 60 8.97 -6.57 6.80
CA GLU A 60 10.01 -6.44 7.79
C GLU A 60 9.37 -6.21 9.18
N ILE A 61 9.79 -7.01 10.15
CA ILE A 61 9.43 -6.84 11.56
C ILE A 61 10.56 -6.04 12.20
N THR A 62 10.22 -4.87 12.74
CA THR A 62 11.18 -4.01 13.44
C THR A 62 10.81 -3.95 14.91
N GLU A 63 11.83 -3.86 15.75
CA GLU A 63 11.63 -3.60 17.17
C GLU A 63 11.14 -2.16 17.34
N PRO A 64 10.18 -1.91 18.25
CA PRO A 64 9.88 -0.54 18.64
C PRO A 64 11.16 0.10 19.17
N PRO A 65 11.43 1.38 18.88
CA PRO A 65 12.62 2.03 19.38
C PRO A 65 12.65 1.89 20.91
N GLU A 66 13.61 1.13 21.42
CA GLU A 66 13.79 0.94 22.86
C GLU A 66 14.07 2.31 23.49
N GLY A 67 13.07 2.90 24.15
CA GLY A 67 13.21 4.24 24.72
C GLY A 67 11.88 4.91 25.01
N GLY A 68 11.24 4.49 26.10
CA GLY A 68 10.19 5.30 26.71
C GLY A 68 10.73 6.68 27.11
N ALA A 69 10.24 7.71 26.45
CA ALA A 69 10.18 9.06 26.99
C ALA A 69 8.88 9.67 26.46
N ASP A 70 7.81 9.45 27.20
CA ASP A 70 6.60 10.25 27.09
C ASP A 70 6.94 11.65 27.66
N PRO A 71 7.01 12.73 26.86
CA PRO A 71 7.38 14.05 27.34
C PRO A 71 6.15 14.87 27.76
N HIS A 72 5.03 14.25 28.16
CA HIS A 72 3.88 14.98 28.68
C HIS A 72 3.33 14.44 30.00
N ILE A 73 4.14 14.55 31.04
CA ILE A 73 3.63 14.77 32.39
C ILE A 73 4.08 16.17 32.81
N LYS A 74 3.10 17.08 32.90
CA LYS A 74 3.19 18.36 33.59
C LYS A 74 2.36 18.26 34.85
#